data_AF-A0ABD5PCT0-F1
#
_entry.id   AF-A0ABD5PCT0-F1
#
_cell.length_a   1.000
_cell.length_b   1.000
_cell.length_c   1.000
_cell.angle_alpha   90.00
_cell.angle_beta   90.00
_cell.angle_gamma   90.00
#
_symmetry.space_group_name_H-M   'P 1'
#
loop_
_entity.id
_entity.type
_entity.pdbx_description
1 polymer ?
#
loop_
_entity_poly.entity_id
_entity_poly.type
_entity_poly.pdbx_seq_one_letter_code
_entity_poly.pdbx_strand_id
1 'polypeptide(L)'
;MSTIRTRLLTRESLAALFRDVRNEAVAGALLFAAGTVALLGIITAEVLYPGYSTLMEISDLGATRPPNSVIVQPSATIFNTTMLLTGALVLVAVPFVYRAYGRRGLTAVLALFGAGVFGVGVFDGSEAPWHGLFALLTFVSGGVSALVASRAADAPFRYLSAVLGAVALTVLASALLLGESNPLMVLGLGGVERWVVYPVLMWVVGFGGYLMGRSERPRPAT
;
A
#
# COMPACT_ATOMS: atom_id res chain seq x y z
N MET A 1 34.88 -36.71 -9.25
CA MET A 1 35.15 -35.36 -9.78
C MET A 1 33.90 -34.86 -10.48
N SER A 2 33.11 -34.00 -9.83
CA SER A 2 31.88 -33.43 -10.38
C SER A 2 32.23 -32.15 -11.14
N THR A 3 32.01 -32.16 -12.46
CA THR A 3 32.34 -31.05 -13.35
C THR A 3 31.32 -29.92 -13.16
N ILE A 4 31.70 -28.87 -12.43
CA ILE A 4 30.96 -27.61 -12.37
C ILE A 4 31.03 -26.98 -13.77
N ARG A 5 29.97 -27.12 -14.55
CA ARG A 5 29.80 -26.38 -15.81
C ARG A 5 29.39 -24.95 -15.50
N THR A 6 30.35 -24.04 -15.46
CA THR A 6 30.09 -22.60 -15.48
C THR A 6 29.54 -22.23 -16.86
N ARG A 7 28.22 -22.04 -17.00
CA ARG A 7 27.64 -21.46 -18.22
C ARG A 7 28.03 -19.98 -18.29
N LEU A 8 28.77 -19.58 -19.31
CA LEU A 8 29.00 -18.18 -19.66
C LEU A 8 27.66 -17.55 -20.05
N LEU A 9 27.23 -16.52 -19.31
CA LEU A 9 26.07 -15.69 -19.63
C LEU A 9 26.37 -14.86 -20.89
N THR A 10 25.46 -14.85 -21.86
CA THR A 10 25.57 -14.02 -23.07
C THR A 10 25.40 -12.54 -22.71
N ARG A 11 25.95 -11.61 -23.52
CA ARG A 11 25.78 -10.16 -23.31
C ARG A 11 24.30 -9.74 -23.19
N GLU A 12 23.42 -10.38 -23.96
CA GLU A 12 21.97 -10.13 -23.90
C GLU A 12 21.37 -10.57 -22.57
N SER A 13 21.79 -11.72 -22.04
CA SER A 13 21.32 -12.21 -20.73
C SER A 13 21.79 -11.33 -19.57
N LEU A 14 23.01 -10.78 -19.66
CA LEU A 14 23.51 -9.81 -18.68
C LEU A 14 22.72 -8.49 -18.75
N ALA A 15 22.47 -7.96 -19.95
CA ALA A 15 21.69 -6.74 -20.11
C ALA A 15 20.24 -6.89 -19.60
N ALA A 16 19.63 -8.06 -19.78
CA ALA A 16 18.31 -8.38 -19.23
C ALA A 16 18.34 -8.41 -17.69
N LEU A 17 19.34 -9.09 -17.10
CA LEU A 17 19.52 -9.14 -15.65
C LEU A 17 19.68 -7.74 -15.03
N PHE A 18 20.54 -6.89 -15.60
CA PHE A 18 20.72 -5.52 -15.12
C PHE A 18 19.45 -4.67 -15.21
N ARG A 19 18.65 -4.85 -16.28
CA ARG A 19 17.36 -4.14 -16.41
C ARG A 19 16.42 -4.54 -15.29
N ASP A 20 16.33 -5.82 -14.97
CA ASP A 20 15.41 -6.29 -13.95
C ASP A 20 15.83 -5.87 -12.54
N VAL A 21 17.12 -5.95 -12.23
CA VAL A 21 17.72 -5.40 -10.99
C VAL A 21 17.34 -3.93 -10.83
N ARG A 22 17.49 -3.13 -11.89
CA ARG A 22 17.12 -1.71 -11.87
C ARG A 22 15.61 -1.51 -11.69
N ASN A 23 14.78 -2.34 -12.30
CA ASN A 23 13.32 -2.27 -12.14
C ASN A 23 12.90 -2.61 -10.69
N GLU A 24 13.50 -3.62 -10.08
CA GLU A 24 13.27 -3.99 -8.67
C GLU A 24 13.66 -2.84 -7.73
N ALA A 25 14.84 -2.23 -7.94
CA ALA A 25 15.30 -1.10 -7.13
C ALA A 25 14.36 0.12 -7.24
N VAL A 26 13.97 0.51 -8.46
CA VAL A 26 13.08 1.66 -8.68
C VAL A 26 11.68 1.38 -8.12
N ALA A 27 11.11 0.21 -8.39
CA ALA A 27 9.83 -0.19 -7.81
C ALA A 27 9.87 -0.15 -6.28
N GLY A 28 10.94 -0.69 -5.70
CA GLY A 28 11.13 -0.74 -4.26
C GLY A 28 11.23 0.65 -3.63
N ALA A 29 12.03 1.53 -4.22
CA ALA A 29 12.19 2.91 -3.75
C ALA A 29 10.87 3.70 -3.83
N LEU A 30 10.10 3.55 -4.91
CA LEU A 30 8.81 4.23 -5.07
C LEU A 30 7.78 3.75 -4.04
N LEU A 31 7.67 2.43 -3.82
CA LEU A 31 6.75 1.88 -2.83
C LEU A 31 7.17 2.24 -1.40
N PHE A 32 8.47 2.17 -1.09
CA PHE A 32 8.98 2.60 0.21
C PHE A 32 8.65 4.08 0.45
N ALA A 33 8.95 4.95 -0.52
CA ALA A 33 8.62 6.37 -0.46
C ALA A 33 7.11 6.61 -0.31
N ALA A 34 6.26 5.88 -1.05
CA ALA A 34 4.81 5.98 -0.93
C ALA A 34 4.34 5.69 0.50
N GLY A 35 4.80 4.58 1.09
CA GLY A 35 4.45 4.23 2.46
C GLY A 35 4.98 5.21 3.51
N THR A 36 6.20 5.73 3.31
CA THR A 36 6.77 6.77 4.19
C THR A 36 6.02 8.09 4.09
N VAL A 37 5.69 8.55 2.89
CA VAL A 37 4.89 9.77 2.65
C VAL A 37 3.53 9.62 3.31
N ALA A 38 2.84 8.50 3.09
CA ALA A 38 1.56 8.22 3.72
C ALA A 38 1.63 8.28 5.24
N LEU A 39 2.58 7.55 5.85
CA LEU A 39 2.71 7.48 7.31
C LEU A 39 3.01 8.86 7.91
N LEU A 40 4.02 9.56 7.39
CA LEU A 40 4.43 10.86 7.93
C LEU A 40 3.38 11.95 7.66
N GLY A 41 2.73 11.92 6.50
CA GLY A 41 1.69 12.86 6.14
C GLY A 41 0.43 12.69 7.00
N ILE A 42 0.01 11.45 7.28
CA ILE A 42 -1.09 11.16 8.20
C ILE A 42 -0.76 11.70 9.60
N ILE A 43 0.38 11.33 10.18
CA ILE A 43 0.76 11.78 11.53
C ILE A 43 0.86 13.31 11.60
N THR A 44 1.36 13.96 10.54
CA THR A 44 1.43 15.42 10.47
C THR A 44 0.03 16.04 10.43
N ALA A 45 -0.90 15.48 9.65
CA ALA A 45 -2.28 15.93 9.60
C ALA A 45 -3.00 15.71 10.94
N GLU A 46 -2.76 14.59 11.63
CA GLU A 46 -3.30 14.30 12.97
C GLU A 46 -2.89 15.37 13.99
N VAL A 47 -1.59 15.67 14.06
CA VAL A 47 -1.04 16.66 15.00
C VAL A 47 -1.62 18.06 14.76
N LEU A 48 -1.96 18.38 13.51
CA LEU A 48 -2.48 19.70 13.11
C LEU A 48 -4.01 19.77 13.06
N TYR A 49 -4.72 18.73 13.52
CA TYR A 49 -6.17 18.73 13.65
C TYR A 49 -6.58 18.88 15.13
N PRO A 50 -7.07 20.07 15.57
CA PRO A 50 -7.47 20.28 16.95
C PRO A 50 -8.62 19.36 17.39
N GLY A 51 -8.45 18.67 18.52
CA GLY A 51 -9.45 17.76 19.06
C GLY A 51 -9.52 16.40 18.34
N TYR A 52 -8.63 16.13 17.39
CA TYR A 52 -8.52 14.82 16.78
C TYR A 52 -8.11 13.76 17.81
N SER A 53 -8.70 12.58 17.69
CA SER A 53 -8.36 11.40 18.47
C SER A 53 -8.24 10.21 17.53
N THR A 54 -7.41 9.23 17.87
CA THR A 54 -7.28 7.99 17.09
C THR A 54 -8.56 7.14 17.07
N LEU A 55 -9.56 7.49 17.88
CA LEU A 55 -10.91 6.92 17.81
C LEU A 55 -11.71 7.43 16.60
N MET A 56 -11.32 8.59 16.04
CA MET A 56 -11.87 9.19 14.83
C MET A 56 -11.20 8.61 13.58
N GLU A 57 -11.94 8.61 12.48
CA GLU A 57 -11.48 8.04 11.23
C GLU A 57 -10.22 8.79 10.73
N ILE A 58 -9.28 8.08 10.12
CA ILE A 58 -8.14 8.65 9.42
C ILE A 58 -8.64 9.59 8.32
N SER A 59 -9.71 9.20 7.62
CA SER A 59 -10.33 10.02 6.56
C SER A 59 -10.89 11.36 7.06
N ASP A 60 -11.26 11.47 8.35
CA ASP A 60 -11.70 12.74 8.95
C ASP A 60 -10.60 13.81 8.89
N LEU A 61 -9.33 13.42 8.78
CA LEU A 61 -8.21 14.34 8.59
C LEU A 61 -8.32 15.13 7.28
N GLY A 62 -8.95 14.56 6.25
CA GLY A 62 -9.26 15.24 4.98
C GLY A 62 -10.54 16.06 5.06
N ALA A 63 -11.63 15.42 5.49
CA ALA A 63 -12.92 16.03 5.78
C ALA A 63 -13.81 14.98 6.46
N THR A 64 -14.71 15.38 7.35
CA THR A 64 -15.70 14.44 7.90
C THR A 64 -16.83 14.15 6.90
N ARG A 65 -17.52 13.02 7.09
CA ARG A 65 -18.62 12.58 6.21
C ARG A 65 -19.83 13.54 6.22
N PRO A 66 -20.60 13.64 5.11
CA PRO A 66 -21.88 14.35 5.06
C PRO A 66 -22.89 13.83 6.09
N PRO A 67 -23.93 14.61 6.43
CA PRO A 67 -24.35 15.88 5.83
C PRO A 67 -23.64 17.13 6.40
N ASN A 68 -23.02 17.02 7.57
CA ASN A 68 -22.40 18.15 8.28
C ASN A 68 -20.88 18.03 8.24
N SER A 69 -20.32 18.01 7.04
CA SER A 69 -18.88 17.86 6.85
C SER A 69 -18.10 19.01 7.46
N VAL A 70 -17.03 18.66 8.17
CA VAL A 70 -16.08 19.59 8.78
C VAL A 70 -14.75 19.43 8.05
N ILE A 71 -14.20 20.55 7.57
CA ILE A 71 -12.88 20.61 6.93
C ILE A 71 -12.00 21.49 7.81
N VAL A 72 -10.91 20.92 8.33
CA VAL A 72 -9.99 21.60 9.24
C VAL A 72 -8.65 21.82 8.55
N GLN A 73 -8.22 23.08 8.44
CA GLN A 73 -6.93 23.43 7.87
C GLN A 73 -5.88 23.70 8.96
N PRO A 74 -4.60 23.35 8.75
CA PRO A 74 -4.01 22.83 7.51
C PRO A 74 -4.09 21.29 7.33
N SER A 75 -4.75 20.58 8.26
CA SER A 75 -4.84 19.11 8.27
C SER A 75 -5.38 18.53 6.96
N ALA A 76 -6.51 19.07 6.49
CA ALA A 76 -7.18 18.63 5.25
C ALA A 76 -6.27 18.71 4.02
N THR A 77 -5.60 19.85 3.81
CA THR A 77 -4.67 20.01 2.69
C THR A 77 -3.51 19.03 2.79
N ILE A 78 -2.95 18.80 3.97
CA ILE A 78 -1.84 17.86 4.18
C ILE A 78 -2.30 16.42 3.90
N PHE A 79 -3.43 16.00 4.47
CA PHE A 79 -3.95 14.64 4.29
C PHE A 79 -4.28 14.36 2.82
N ASN A 80 -5.06 15.22 2.17
CA ASN A 80 -5.49 15.02 0.79
C ASN A 80 -4.27 15.00 -0.17
N THR A 81 -3.32 15.92 0.02
CA THR A 81 -2.07 15.94 -0.76
C THR A 81 -1.25 14.68 -0.52
N THR A 82 -1.18 14.21 0.72
CA THR A 82 -0.48 12.97 1.07
C THR A 82 -1.08 11.78 0.33
N MET A 83 -2.41 11.66 0.28
CA MET A 83 -3.09 10.58 -0.45
C MET A 83 -2.85 10.67 -1.95
N LEU A 84 -2.94 11.87 -2.56
CA LEU A 84 -2.61 12.09 -3.96
C LEU A 84 -1.17 11.65 -4.31
N LEU A 85 -0.19 12.12 -3.54
CA LEU A 85 1.22 11.78 -3.76
C LEU A 85 1.48 10.28 -3.56
N THR A 86 0.90 9.69 -2.53
CA THR A 86 1.03 8.25 -2.25
C THR A 86 0.47 7.42 -3.41
N GLY A 87 -0.76 7.71 -3.84
CA GLY A 87 -1.39 7.00 -4.94
C GLY A 87 -0.62 7.15 -6.26
N ALA A 88 -0.12 8.36 -6.54
CA ALA A 88 0.71 8.62 -7.72
C ALA A 88 2.03 7.82 -7.68
N LEU A 89 2.73 7.79 -6.56
CA LEU A 89 3.96 7.01 -6.39
C LEU A 89 3.72 5.51 -6.61
N VAL A 90 2.63 4.97 -6.05
CA VAL A 90 2.24 3.56 -6.27
C VAL A 90 1.95 3.32 -7.74
N LEU A 91 1.18 4.18 -8.40
CA LEU A 91 0.85 4.05 -9.82
C LEU A 91 2.10 4.11 -10.72
N VAL A 92 3.06 4.97 -10.40
CA VAL A 92 4.35 5.02 -11.11
C VAL A 92 5.17 3.75 -10.85
N ALA A 93 5.04 3.10 -9.68
CA ALA A 93 5.74 1.85 -9.38
C ALA A 93 5.20 0.64 -10.16
N VAL A 94 3.91 0.61 -10.48
CA VAL A 94 3.22 -0.48 -11.20
C VAL A 94 3.98 -1.00 -12.44
N PRO A 95 4.39 -0.16 -13.42
CA PRO A 95 5.12 -0.63 -14.60
C PRO A 95 6.50 -1.21 -14.28
N PHE A 96 7.12 -0.83 -13.16
CA PHE A 96 8.40 -1.40 -12.72
C PHE A 96 8.18 -2.75 -12.02
N VAL A 97 7.15 -2.86 -11.17
CA VAL A 97 6.74 -4.13 -10.55
C VAL A 97 6.37 -5.16 -11.63
N TYR A 98 5.63 -4.75 -12.66
CA TYR A 98 5.31 -5.63 -13.79
C TYR A 98 6.55 -6.16 -14.49
N ARG A 99 7.53 -5.30 -14.75
CA ARG A 99 8.78 -5.71 -15.40
C ARG A 99 9.65 -6.58 -14.50
N ALA A 100 9.64 -6.36 -13.20
CA ALA A 100 10.39 -7.15 -12.24
C ALA A 100 9.83 -8.58 -12.06
N TYR A 101 8.50 -8.73 -12.04
CA TYR A 101 7.85 -10.02 -11.70
C TYR A 101 7.14 -10.70 -12.87
N GLY A 102 6.76 -9.99 -13.93
CA GLY A 102 5.95 -10.51 -15.04
C GLY A 102 4.53 -10.93 -14.64
N ARG A 103 4.09 -10.67 -13.40
CA ARG A 103 2.80 -11.13 -12.87
C ARG A 103 1.70 -10.09 -13.05
N ARG A 104 0.84 -10.31 -14.05
CA ARG A 104 -0.31 -9.46 -14.36
C ARG A 104 -1.27 -9.29 -13.18
N GLY A 105 -1.50 -10.37 -12.41
CA GLY A 105 -2.38 -10.33 -11.24
C GLY A 105 -1.92 -9.33 -10.18
N LEU A 106 -0.66 -9.42 -9.73
CA LEU A 106 -0.09 -8.48 -8.76
C LEU A 106 -0.11 -7.03 -9.27
N THR A 107 0.25 -6.86 -10.54
CA THR A 107 0.30 -5.54 -11.18
C THR A 107 -1.07 -4.89 -11.24
N ALA A 108 -2.10 -5.65 -11.62
CA ALA A 108 -3.46 -5.14 -11.73
C ALA A 108 -4.02 -4.72 -10.37
N VAL A 109 -3.86 -5.55 -9.33
CA VAL A 109 -4.36 -5.21 -7.99
C VAL A 109 -3.58 -4.06 -7.36
N LEU A 110 -2.27 -3.95 -7.63
CA LEU A 110 -1.46 -2.82 -7.18
C LEU A 110 -1.85 -1.51 -7.88
N ALA A 111 -2.22 -1.57 -9.17
CA ALA A 111 -2.73 -0.42 -9.90
C ALA A 111 -4.08 0.05 -9.34
N LEU A 112 -4.98 -0.89 -9.03
CA LEU A 112 -6.25 -0.58 -8.35
C LEU A 112 -6.00 0.04 -6.97
N PHE A 113 -4.99 -0.44 -6.25
CA PHE A 113 -4.59 0.15 -4.97
C PHE A 113 -4.10 1.58 -5.11
N GLY A 114 -3.16 1.84 -6.02
CA GLY A 114 -2.67 3.20 -6.28
C GLY A 114 -3.78 4.15 -6.74
N ALA A 115 -4.68 3.68 -7.61
CA ALA A 115 -5.84 4.45 -8.05
C ALA A 115 -6.84 4.72 -6.92
N GLY A 116 -7.05 3.74 -6.04
CA GLY A 116 -7.81 3.87 -4.79
C GLY A 116 -7.28 5.02 -3.95
N VAL A 117 -6.00 4.93 -3.57
CA VAL A 117 -5.34 5.92 -2.69
C VAL A 117 -5.36 7.30 -3.32
N PHE A 118 -5.06 7.40 -4.62
CA PHE A 118 -5.12 8.67 -5.34
C PHE A 118 -6.53 9.27 -5.29
N GLY A 119 -7.55 8.45 -5.54
CA GLY A 119 -8.95 8.87 -5.51
C GLY A 119 -9.42 9.34 -4.14
N VAL A 120 -8.93 8.75 -3.04
CA VAL A 120 -9.18 9.26 -1.67
C VAL A 120 -8.67 10.69 -1.49
N GLY A 121 -7.55 11.04 -2.13
CA GLY A 121 -7.04 12.41 -2.12
C GLY A 121 -7.78 13.39 -3.04
N VAL A 122 -8.47 12.88 -4.08
CA VAL A 122 -9.31 13.68 -4.99
C VAL A 122 -10.69 13.95 -4.37
N PHE A 123 -11.28 12.92 -3.77
CA PHE A 123 -12.59 12.96 -3.15
C PHE A 123 -12.41 12.83 -1.64
N ASP A 124 -12.31 13.97 -0.95
CA ASP A 124 -12.21 13.97 0.52
C ASP A 124 -13.52 13.48 1.16
N GLY A 125 -13.53 13.31 2.49
CA GLY A 125 -14.65 12.69 3.18
C GLY A 125 -16.00 13.39 2.99
N SER A 126 -16.05 14.64 2.52
CA SER A 126 -17.28 15.36 2.21
C SER A 126 -17.94 14.94 0.88
N GLU A 127 -17.20 14.27 -0.01
CA GLU A 127 -17.62 13.92 -1.36
C GLU A 127 -18.28 12.53 -1.42
N ALA A 128 -19.44 12.37 -0.78
CA ALA A 128 -20.21 11.13 -0.85
C ALA A 128 -20.95 10.97 -2.20
N PRO A 129 -20.99 9.75 -2.80
CA PRO A 129 -20.47 8.48 -2.30
C PRO A 129 -19.01 8.20 -2.72
N TRP A 130 -18.39 9.10 -3.48
CA TRP A 130 -17.11 8.87 -4.16
C TRP A 130 -15.98 8.54 -3.18
N HIS A 131 -15.87 9.29 -2.08
CA HIS A 131 -14.86 9.01 -1.05
C HIS A 131 -14.93 7.57 -0.54
N GLY A 132 -16.13 7.13 -0.14
CA GLY A 132 -16.35 5.78 0.38
C GLY A 132 -16.01 4.69 -0.63
N LEU A 133 -16.29 4.90 -1.92
CA LEU A 133 -15.95 3.96 -2.98
C LEU A 133 -14.44 3.83 -3.18
N PHE A 134 -13.71 4.96 -3.20
CA PHE A 134 -12.25 4.95 -3.33
C PHE A 134 -11.54 4.45 -2.06
N ALA A 135 -12.08 4.71 -0.88
CA ALA A 135 -11.61 4.13 0.38
C ALA A 135 -11.78 2.60 0.38
N LEU A 136 -12.95 2.09 0.00
CA LEU A 136 -13.18 0.65 -0.10
C LEU A 136 -12.26 0.00 -1.15
N LEU A 137 -12.11 0.64 -2.32
CA LEU A 137 -11.18 0.19 -3.36
C LEU A 137 -9.76 0.08 -2.78
N THR A 138 -9.30 1.12 -2.07
CA THR A 138 -7.99 1.16 -1.41
C THR A 138 -7.81 0.00 -0.43
N PHE A 139 -8.76 -0.19 0.49
CA PHE A 139 -8.65 -1.19 1.55
C PHE A 139 -8.64 -2.62 1.00
N VAL A 140 -9.56 -2.93 0.08
CA VAL A 140 -9.64 -4.26 -0.53
C VAL A 140 -8.40 -4.53 -1.38
N SER A 141 -8.08 -3.64 -2.31
CA SER A 141 -6.97 -3.87 -3.25
C SER A 141 -5.60 -3.83 -2.57
N GLY A 142 -5.42 -3.03 -1.51
CA GLY A 142 -4.20 -3.03 -0.70
C GLY A 142 -3.97 -4.36 0.02
N GLY A 143 -4.99 -4.87 0.72
CA GLY A 143 -4.93 -6.16 1.38
C GLY A 143 -4.75 -7.33 0.39
N VAL A 144 -5.46 -7.31 -0.74
CA VAL A 144 -5.30 -8.30 -1.81
C VAL A 144 -3.91 -8.22 -2.45
N SER A 145 -3.36 -7.01 -2.65
CA SER A 145 -1.99 -6.83 -3.15
C SER A 145 -0.98 -7.52 -2.25
N ALA A 146 -1.12 -7.37 -0.92
CA ALA A 146 -0.28 -8.06 0.04
C ALA A 146 -0.41 -9.59 -0.01
N LEU A 147 -1.63 -10.12 -0.15
CA LEU A 147 -1.85 -11.56 -0.31
C LEU A 147 -1.29 -12.10 -1.64
N VAL A 148 -1.43 -11.36 -2.74
CA VAL A 148 -0.91 -11.79 -4.04
C VAL A 148 0.63 -11.70 -4.05
N ALA A 149 1.21 -10.66 -3.45
CA ALA A 149 2.65 -10.51 -3.31
C ALA A 149 3.27 -11.63 -2.47
N SER A 150 2.57 -12.16 -1.45
CA SER A 150 3.06 -13.31 -0.66
C SER A 150 3.30 -14.59 -1.49
N ARG A 151 2.64 -14.71 -2.65
CA ARG A 151 2.84 -15.83 -3.58
C ARG A 151 4.01 -15.60 -4.54
N ALA A 152 4.55 -14.38 -4.60
CA ALA A 152 5.68 -13.99 -5.44
C ALA A 152 6.96 -13.72 -4.63
N ALA A 153 6.81 -13.42 -3.33
CA ALA A 153 7.91 -13.15 -2.44
C ALA A 153 8.54 -14.44 -1.87
N ASP A 154 9.82 -14.35 -1.56
CA ASP A 154 10.58 -15.36 -0.84
C ASP A 154 10.39 -15.23 0.67
N ALA A 155 10.66 -16.31 1.39
CA ALA A 155 10.73 -16.27 2.84
C ALA A 155 11.92 -15.41 3.32
N PRO A 156 11.79 -14.71 4.47
CA PRO A 156 10.64 -14.71 5.37
C PRO A 156 9.52 -13.73 4.97
N PHE A 157 9.80 -12.75 4.09
CA PHE A 157 8.88 -11.65 3.78
C PHE A 157 7.51 -12.14 3.28
N ARG A 158 7.46 -13.27 2.57
CA ARG A 158 6.20 -13.86 2.11
C ARG A 158 5.19 -14.08 3.23
N TYR A 159 5.63 -14.51 4.42
CA TYR A 159 4.73 -14.77 5.54
C TYR A 159 4.22 -13.47 6.13
N LEU A 160 5.08 -12.47 6.27
CA LEU A 160 4.70 -11.12 6.71
C LEU A 160 3.67 -10.51 5.75
N SER A 161 3.92 -10.61 4.44
CA SER A 161 3.00 -10.14 3.39
C SER A 161 1.64 -10.83 3.48
N ALA A 162 1.62 -12.14 3.72
CA ALA A 162 0.37 -12.89 3.88
C ALA A 162 -0.41 -12.46 5.14
N VAL A 163 0.28 -12.34 6.27
CA VAL A 163 -0.34 -11.95 7.56
C VAL A 163 -0.90 -10.54 7.50
N LEU A 164 -0.13 -9.57 7.02
CA LEU A 164 -0.56 -8.17 6.93
C LEU A 164 -1.80 -8.02 6.01
N GLY A 165 -1.79 -8.69 4.86
CA GLY A 165 -2.95 -8.71 3.96
C GLY A 165 -4.17 -9.40 4.57
N ALA A 166 -3.98 -10.52 5.25
CA ALA A 166 -5.06 -11.26 5.90
C ALA A 166 -5.69 -10.46 7.05
N VAL A 167 -4.88 -9.81 7.88
CA VAL A 167 -5.38 -8.95 8.97
C VAL A 167 -6.23 -7.81 8.40
N ALA A 168 -5.70 -7.07 7.43
CA ALA A 168 -6.42 -5.94 6.82
C ALA A 168 -7.78 -6.37 6.25
N LEU A 169 -7.82 -7.45 5.47
CA LEU A 169 -9.05 -7.93 4.85
C LEU A 169 -10.03 -8.55 5.85
N THR A 170 -9.54 -9.20 6.91
CA THR A 170 -10.39 -9.79 7.95
C THR A 170 -11.07 -8.70 8.77
N VAL A 171 -10.33 -7.66 9.16
CA VAL A 171 -10.89 -6.50 9.87
C VAL A 171 -11.86 -5.73 8.98
N LEU A 172 -11.53 -5.55 7.70
CA LEU A 172 -12.44 -4.93 6.75
C LEU A 172 -13.74 -5.75 6.61
N ALA A 173 -13.63 -7.06 6.41
CA ALA A 173 -14.78 -7.93 6.29
C ALA A 173 -15.64 -7.92 7.56
N SER A 174 -15.03 -7.96 8.75
CA SER A 174 -15.79 -7.89 10.01
C SER A 174 -16.50 -6.55 10.17
N ALA A 175 -15.88 -5.44 9.78
CA ALA A 175 -16.51 -4.11 9.80
C ALA A 175 -17.72 -4.05 8.87
N LEU A 176 -17.61 -4.57 7.64
CA LEU A 176 -18.70 -4.57 6.67
C LEU A 176 -19.85 -5.50 7.05
N LEU A 177 -19.56 -6.66 7.66
CA LEU A 177 -20.56 -7.66 8.00
C LEU A 177 -21.28 -7.38 9.33
N LEU A 178 -20.57 -6.81 10.31
CA LEU A 178 -21.09 -6.63 11.67
C LEU A 178 -21.47 -5.18 11.97
N GLY A 179 -20.96 -4.20 11.23
CA GLY A 179 -21.22 -2.78 11.47
C GLY A 179 -20.95 -2.38 12.92
N GLU A 180 -21.90 -1.71 13.57
CA GLU A 180 -21.81 -1.28 14.97
C GLU A 180 -21.69 -2.43 15.98
N SER A 181 -22.13 -3.64 15.61
CA SER A 181 -22.00 -4.82 16.46
C SER A 181 -20.60 -5.46 16.41
N ASN A 182 -19.66 -4.90 15.62
CA ASN A 182 -18.31 -5.42 15.52
C ASN A 182 -17.60 -5.33 16.88
N PRO A 183 -17.02 -6.43 17.42
CA PRO A 183 -16.31 -6.41 18.70
C PRO A 183 -15.12 -5.44 18.74
N LEU A 184 -14.58 -5.05 17.58
CA LEU A 184 -13.51 -4.05 17.48
C LEU A 184 -14.00 -2.61 17.67
N MET A 185 -15.31 -2.37 17.77
CA MET A 185 -15.86 -1.02 18.01
C MET A 185 -15.46 -0.42 19.36
N VAL A 186 -14.90 -1.21 20.28
CA VAL A 186 -14.20 -0.69 21.47
C VAL A 186 -13.03 0.25 21.10
N LEU A 187 -12.51 0.14 19.87
CA LEU A 187 -11.45 0.99 19.32
C LEU A 187 -12.01 2.24 18.59
N GLY A 188 -13.33 2.40 18.52
CA GLY A 188 -13.99 3.38 17.66
C GLY A 188 -13.84 3.07 16.17
N LEU A 189 -14.54 3.84 15.33
CA LEU A 189 -14.42 3.71 13.86
C LEU A 189 -12.98 3.93 13.40
N GLY A 190 -12.30 4.92 13.99
CA GLY A 190 -10.90 5.23 13.71
C GLY A 190 -9.91 4.14 14.05
N GLY A 191 -10.15 3.40 15.12
CA GLY A 191 -9.32 2.25 15.47
C GLY A 191 -9.53 1.09 14.49
N VAL A 192 -10.79 0.80 14.13
CA VAL A 192 -11.11 -0.22 13.12
C VAL A 192 -10.46 0.11 11.78
N GLU A 193 -10.58 1.36 11.32
CA GLU A 193 -9.94 1.81 10.08
C GLU A 193 -8.42 1.68 10.13
N ARG A 194 -7.76 2.06 11.22
CA ARG A 194 -6.30 1.87 11.40
C ARG A 194 -5.89 0.40 11.34
N TRP A 195 -6.68 -0.51 11.86
CA TRP A 195 -6.43 -1.95 11.76
C TRP A 195 -6.63 -2.52 10.35
N VAL A 196 -7.24 -1.76 9.44
CA VAL A 196 -7.25 -2.04 8.00
C VAL A 196 -6.06 -1.36 7.30
N VAL A 197 -5.83 -0.08 7.58
CA VAL A 197 -4.86 0.77 6.87
C VAL A 197 -3.42 0.46 7.26
N TYR A 198 -3.09 0.37 8.55
CA TYR A 198 -1.71 0.26 9.02
C TYR A 198 -1.03 -1.05 8.58
N PRO A 199 -1.70 -2.22 8.58
CA PRO A 199 -1.10 -3.42 8.00
C PRO A 199 -0.76 -3.26 6.51
N VAL A 200 -1.60 -2.56 5.75
CA VAL A 200 -1.34 -2.25 4.33
C VAL A 200 -0.17 -1.27 4.20
N LEU A 201 -0.11 -0.20 5.01
CA LEU A 201 1.02 0.74 4.99
C LEU A 201 2.34 0.07 5.37
N MET A 202 2.35 -0.74 6.42
CA MET A 202 3.50 -1.57 6.80
C MET A 202 3.91 -2.49 5.66
N TRP A 203 2.94 -3.10 4.96
CA TRP A 203 3.22 -3.92 3.80
C TRP A 203 3.81 -3.12 2.64
N VAL A 204 3.31 -1.91 2.35
CA VAL A 204 3.85 -1.06 1.27
C VAL A 204 5.32 -0.71 1.53
N VAL A 205 5.65 -0.27 2.75
CA VAL A 205 7.04 0.03 3.16
C VAL A 205 7.89 -1.25 3.13
N GLY A 206 7.40 -2.33 3.73
CA GLY A 206 8.12 -3.59 3.81
C GLY A 206 8.36 -4.24 2.44
N PHE A 207 7.37 -4.18 1.54
CA PHE A 207 7.49 -4.69 0.18
C PHE A 207 8.46 -3.82 -0.62
N GLY A 208 8.40 -2.49 -0.46
CA GLY A 208 9.39 -1.58 -1.02
C GLY A 208 10.82 -1.94 -0.62
N GLY A 209 11.06 -2.12 0.68
CA GLY A 209 12.36 -2.57 1.20
C GLY A 209 12.77 -3.95 0.69
N TYR A 210 11.83 -4.90 0.62
CA TYR A 210 12.07 -6.23 0.08
C TYR A 210 12.52 -6.19 -1.39
N LEU A 211 11.89 -5.37 -2.23
CA LEU A 211 12.28 -5.21 -3.64
C LEU A 211 13.68 -4.61 -3.79
N MET A 212 14.01 -3.59 -3.00
CA MET A 212 15.36 -3.01 -3.02
C MET A 212 16.41 -4.04 -2.59
N GLY A 213 16.16 -4.79 -1.51
CA GLY A 213 17.10 -5.82 -1.04
C GLY A 213 17.24 -7.02 -1.99
N ARG A 214 16.23 -7.30 -2.83
CA ARG A 214 16.35 -8.31 -3.90
C ARG A 214 17.24 -7.87 -5.05
N SER A 215 17.20 -6.58 -5.39
CA SER A 215 17.98 -6.02 -6.51
C SER A 215 19.49 -6.24 -6.33
N GLU A 216 19.94 -6.39 -5.08
CA GLU A 216 21.34 -6.64 -4.73
C GLU A 216 21.75 -8.12 -4.81
N ARG A 217 20.80 -9.07 -4.93
CA ARG A 217 21.11 -10.50 -4.96
C ARG A 217 21.37 -10.99 -6.39
N PRO A 218 22.48 -11.73 -6.63
CA PRO A 218 22.67 -12.45 -7.88
C PRO A 218 21.51 -13.43 -8.07
N ARG A 219 20.80 -13.35 -9.21
CA ARG A 219 19.79 -14.37 -9.53
C ARG A 219 20.50 -15.71 -9.74
N PRO A 220 20.05 -16.80 -9.10
CA PRO A 220 20.59 -18.12 -9.38
C PRO A 220 20.36 -18.43 -10.87
N ALA A 221 21.42 -18.86 -11.55
CA ALA A 221 21.33 -19.32 -12.93
C ALA A 221 20.47 -20.59 -12.96
N THR A 222 19.24 -20.48 -13.49
CA THR A 222 18.38 -21.62 -13.80
C THR A 222 18.72 -22.18 -15.17
#